data_AF-A0A935VEF7-F1
#
_entry.id   AF-A0A935VEF7-F1
#
_cell.length_a   1.000
_cell.length_b   1.000
_cell.length_c   1.000
_cell.angle_alpha   90.00
_cell.angle_beta   90.00
_cell.angle_gamma   90.00
#
_symmetry.space_group_name_H-M   'P 1'
#
loop_
_entity.id
_entity.type
_entity.pdbx_description
1 polymer ?
#
loop_
_entity_poly.entity_id
_entity_poly.type
_entity_poly.pdbx_seq_one_letter_code
_entity_poly.pdbx_strand_id
1 'polypeptide(L)'
;MSNIYRHIHFGFIFLMTFFLINTHECRTQSLDITYVDTVRVMTYKIKGKTATGKRTYKIKVPFLAVSRDLLSKYPLNSTIELLDCRWAGKYKVLDVMGKNHVSTVDIFYKGKKKSIVKCLCKASLTE
;
A
#
# COMPACT_ATOMS: atom_id res chain seq x y z
N MET A 1 15.09 52.70 -54.79
CA MET A 1 15.99 52.35 -55.89
C MET A 1 16.18 50.85 -55.90
N SER A 2 16.19 50.30 -57.11
CA SER A 2 16.00 48.90 -57.50
C SER A 2 17.18 47.96 -57.22
N ASN A 3 16.86 46.66 -57.09
CA ASN A 3 17.48 45.47 -57.72
C ASN A 3 17.39 44.28 -56.75
N ILE A 4 16.53 43.28 -56.95
CA ILE A 4 16.49 42.23 -58.00
C ILE A 4 17.79 41.41 -58.05
N TYR A 5 17.63 40.09 -57.81
CA TYR A 5 18.27 38.91 -58.42
C TYR A 5 18.37 37.80 -57.33
N ARG A 6 18.16 36.49 -57.49
CA ARG A 6 17.63 35.58 -58.54
C ARG A 6 17.86 34.15 -58.01
N HIS A 7 17.26 33.13 -58.64
CA HIS A 7 17.54 31.68 -58.55
C HIS A 7 17.12 30.98 -57.24
N ILE A 8 16.08 30.14 -57.19
CA ILE A 8 15.79 28.86 -57.88
C ILE A 8 16.98 27.89 -57.91
N HIS A 9 16.93 26.82 -57.10
CA HIS A 9 16.81 25.41 -57.52
C HIS A 9 17.24 24.41 -56.43
N PHE A 10 16.57 23.25 -56.41
CA PHE A 10 16.97 21.97 -55.78
C PHE A 10 16.94 21.95 -54.24
N GLY A 11 16.35 20.98 -53.56
CA GLY A 11 16.09 19.60 -53.93
C GLY A 11 16.44 18.77 -52.69
N PHE A 12 15.66 17.73 -52.44
CA PHE A 12 16.04 16.54 -51.68
C PHE A 12 16.33 16.68 -50.17
N ILE A 13 15.45 16.04 -49.40
CA ILE A 13 15.78 15.04 -48.37
C ILE A 13 16.80 15.46 -47.30
N PHE A 14 16.31 15.73 -46.07
CA PHE A 14 16.74 14.88 -44.96
C PHE A 14 15.74 14.92 -43.80
N LEU A 15 15.08 13.78 -43.66
CA LEU A 15 14.31 13.34 -42.52
C LEU A 15 15.28 13.13 -41.33
N MET A 16 15.37 14.07 -40.39
CA MET A 16 16.07 13.91 -39.11
C MET A 16 15.31 14.70 -38.04
N THR A 17 14.29 14.08 -37.44
CA THR A 17 14.36 13.57 -36.05
C THR A 17 14.80 14.61 -35.04
N PHE A 18 13.84 15.21 -34.31
CA PHE A 18 14.00 15.52 -32.90
C PHE A 18 12.61 15.58 -32.25
N PHE A 19 11.99 14.41 -32.12
CA PHE A 19 10.93 14.23 -31.14
C PHE A 19 11.59 14.31 -29.76
N LEU A 20 11.47 15.46 -29.10
CA LEU A 20 11.77 15.66 -27.69
C LEU A 20 10.72 14.89 -26.86
N ILE A 21 10.93 13.59 -26.72
CA ILE A 21 10.22 12.79 -25.73
C ILE A 21 10.89 13.12 -24.39
N ASN A 22 10.30 14.05 -23.64
CA ASN A 22 10.53 14.16 -22.20
C ASN A 22 9.89 12.93 -21.54
N THR A 23 10.58 11.78 -21.60
CA THR A 23 10.34 10.72 -20.63
C THR A 23 10.86 11.24 -19.31
N HIS A 24 9.97 11.80 -18.49
CA HIS A 24 10.19 11.81 -17.06
C HIS A 24 10.31 10.34 -16.66
N GLU A 25 11.55 9.86 -16.54
CA GLU A 25 11.85 8.64 -15.81
C GLU A 25 11.36 8.88 -14.40
N CYS A 26 10.11 8.49 -14.14
CA CYS A 26 9.62 8.26 -12.78
C CYS A 26 10.44 7.09 -12.28
N ARG A 27 11.61 7.42 -11.74
CA ARG A 27 12.54 6.52 -11.09
C ARG A 27 11.77 5.88 -9.95
N THR A 28 11.18 4.72 -10.23
CA THR A 28 10.52 3.90 -9.23
C THR A 28 11.63 3.41 -8.34
N GLN A 29 11.86 4.12 -7.23
CA GLN A 29 12.74 3.64 -6.18
C GLN A 29 12.07 2.41 -5.57
N SER A 30 12.42 1.22 -6.05
CA SER A 30 12.16 -0.04 -5.34
C SER A 30 13.11 -0.09 -4.13
N LEU A 31 12.81 0.74 -3.13
CA LEU A 31 13.38 0.64 -1.80
C LEU A 31 12.64 -0.49 -1.08
N ASP A 32 13.17 -1.69 -1.21
CA ASP A 32 12.80 -2.87 -0.45
C ASP A 32 13.31 -2.74 1.00
N ILE A 33 12.89 -1.66 1.68
CA ILE A 33 13.02 -1.56 3.13
C ILE A 33 11.86 -2.38 3.68
N THR A 34 12.12 -3.64 4.04
CA THR A 34 11.20 -4.42 4.86
C THR A 34 11.11 -3.75 6.23
N TYR A 35 10.25 -2.75 6.33
CA TYR A 35 10.01 -2.00 7.55
C TYR A 35 9.24 -2.92 8.51
N VAL A 36 9.91 -3.32 9.59
CA VAL A 36 9.34 -4.19 10.62
C VAL A 36 8.97 -3.36 11.83
N ASP A 37 7.67 -3.22 12.09
CA ASP A 37 7.15 -2.59 13.31
C ASP A 37 7.02 -3.62 14.44
N THR A 38 7.17 -3.17 15.69
CA THR A 38 6.65 -3.91 16.84
C THR A 38 5.25 -3.41 17.17
N VAL A 39 4.25 -4.29 17.15
CA VAL A 39 2.85 -3.94 17.40
C VAL A 39 2.28 -4.70 18.59
N ARG A 40 1.35 -4.08 19.31
CA ARG A 40 0.50 -4.78 20.28
C ARG A 40 -0.64 -5.48 19.55
N VAL A 41 -0.83 -6.76 19.81
CA VAL A 41 -1.88 -7.57 19.20
C VAL A 41 -2.94 -7.90 20.23
N MET A 42 -4.17 -7.57 19.90
CA MET A 42 -5.37 -7.92 20.64
C MET A 42 -6.38 -8.66 19.76
N THR A 43 -7.52 -9.03 20.34
CA THR A 43 -8.59 -9.73 19.63
C THR A 43 -9.94 -9.08 19.89
N TYR A 44 -10.75 -8.99 18.85
CA TYR A 44 -12.13 -8.52 18.92
C TYR A 44 -13.10 -9.45 18.19
N LYS A 45 -14.37 -9.31 18.54
CA LYS A 45 -15.48 -10.07 17.96
C LYS A 45 -16.70 -9.17 17.81
N ILE A 46 -16.61 -8.18 16.92
CA ILE A 46 -17.73 -7.28 16.65
C ILE A 46 -18.43 -7.72 15.36
N LYS A 47 -19.76 -7.89 15.45
CA LYS A 47 -20.61 -8.07 14.27
C LYS A 47 -20.89 -6.69 13.67
N GLY A 48 -20.58 -6.48 12.40
CA GLY A 48 -20.76 -5.17 11.79
C GLY A 48 -20.22 -5.07 10.36
N LYS A 49 -20.10 -3.84 9.89
CA LYS A 49 -19.34 -3.48 8.68
C LYS A 49 -17.96 -3.00 9.13
N THR A 50 -16.92 -3.45 8.44
CA THR A 50 -15.55 -2.93 8.60
C THR A 50 -15.42 -1.54 7.96
N ALA A 51 -14.32 -0.82 8.21
CA ALA A 51 -14.01 0.43 7.52
C ALA A 51 -13.98 0.31 5.98
N THR A 52 -13.63 -0.87 5.45
CA THR A 52 -13.74 -1.19 4.01
C THR A 52 -15.17 -1.47 3.52
N GLY A 53 -16.18 -1.38 4.38
CA GLY A 53 -17.59 -1.61 4.06
C GLY A 53 -18.03 -3.09 4.04
N LYS A 54 -17.09 -4.04 4.20
CA LYS A 54 -17.38 -5.49 4.20
C LYS A 54 -18.05 -5.90 5.51
N ARG A 55 -19.11 -6.72 5.42
CA ARG A 55 -19.76 -7.27 6.61
C ARG A 55 -18.91 -8.38 7.22
N THR A 56 -18.60 -8.34 8.51
CA THR A 56 -17.65 -9.25 9.16
C THR A 56 -18.00 -10.73 9.00
N TYR A 57 -19.29 -11.08 8.96
CA TYR A 57 -19.75 -12.46 8.75
C TYR A 57 -19.58 -12.98 7.31
N LYS A 58 -19.36 -12.10 6.31
CA LYS A 58 -19.13 -12.48 4.91
C LYS A 58 -17.64 -12.65 4.58
N ILE A 59 -16.74 -12.24 5.47
CA ILE A 59 -15.30 -12.31 5.25
C ILE A 59 -14.81 -13.72 5.58
N LYS A 60 -14.19 -14.39 4.61
CA LYS A 60 -13.71 -15.78 4.71
C LYS A 60 -12.19 -15.90 4.89
N VAL A 61 -11.48 -14.78 4.99
CA VAL A 61 -10.03 -14.72 5.19
C VAL A 61 -9.70 -14.13 6.55
N PRO A 62 -8.54 -14.45 7.15
CA PRO A 62 -8.05 -13.75 8.34
C PRO A 62 -7.93 -12.25 8.06
N PHE A 63 -8.45 -11.44 8.97
CA PHE A 63 -8.41 -9.99 8.86
C PHE A 63 -8.29 -9.33 10.21
N LEU A 64 -7.89 -8.06 10.19
CA LEU A 64 -7.67 -7.27 11.39
C LEU A 64 -8.01 -5.79 11.16
N ALA A 65 -8.12 -5.08 12.29
CA ALA A 65 -8.10 -3.64 12.36
C ALA A 65 -6.67 -3.17 12.70
N VAL A 66 -6.23 -2.07 12.10
CA VAL A 66 -4.97 -1.40 12.48
C VAL A 66 -5.27 -0.08 13.19
N SER A 67 -4.38 0.34 14.09
CA SER A 67 -4.43 1.68 14.65
C SER A 67 -4.16 2.75 13.58
N ARG A 68 -4.65 3.96 13.81
CA ARG A 68 -4.65 5.02 12.79
C ARG A 68 -3.24 5.47 12.41
N ASP A 69 -2.31 5.45 13.35
CA ASP A 69 -0.88 5.75 13.13
C ASP A 69 -0.19 4.74 12.20
N LEU A 70 -0.73 3.53 12.10
CA LEU A 70 -0.21 2.47 11.25
C LEU A 70 -0.78 2.50 9.83
N LEU A 71 -1.81 3.30 9.54
CA LEU A 71 -2.50 3.29 8.23
C LEU A 71 -1.64 3.75 7.06
N SER A 72 -0.68 4.66 7.30
CA SER A 72 0.23 5.12 6.24
C SER A 72 1.18 4.01 5.78
N LYS A 73 1.53 3.08 6.68
CA LYS A 73 2.39 1.92 6.42
C LYS A 73 1.58 0.70 5.96
N TYR A 74 0.42 0.49 6.58
CA TYR A 74 -0.46 -0.66 6.36
C TYR A 74 -1.86 -0.19 5.96
N PRO A 75 -2.04 0.26 4.70
CA PRO A 75 -3.29 0.85 4.25
C PRO A 75 -4.42 -0.18 4.18
N LEU A 76 -5.67 0.30 4.13
CA LEU A 76 -6.83 -0.58 3.96
C LEU A 76 -6.73 -1.41 2.68
N ASN A 77 -7.23 -2.65 2.74
CA ASN A 77 -7.12 -3.71 1.74
C ASN A 77 -5.70 -4.26 1.51
N SER A 78 -4.67 -3.74 2.17
CA SER A 78 -3.34 -4.37 2.16
C SER A 78 -3.33 -5.69 2.93
N THR A 79 -2.24 -6.45 2.75
CA THR A 79 -1.95 -7.65 3.53
C THR A 79 -0.71 -7.39 4.38
N ILE A 80 -0.79 -7.73 5.66
CA ILE A 80 0.34 -7.68 6.58
C ILE A 80 0.63 -9.07 7.13
N GLU A 81 1.87 -9.26 7.56
CA GLU A 81 2.32 -10.48 8.21
C GLU A 81 2.73 -10.19 9.65
N LEU A 82 2.12 -10.91 10.59
CA LEU A 82 2.53 -10.93 11.99
C LEU A 82 3.52 -12.06 12.21
N LEU A 83 4.58 -11.77 12.97
CA LEU A 83 5.70 -12.68 13.25
C LEU A 83 6.04 -12.66 14.74
N ASP A 84 6.79 -13.68 15.16
CA ASP A 84 7.35 -13.82 16.52
C ASP A 84 6.31 -13.71 17.65
N CYS A 85 5.14 -14.34 17.44
CA CYS A 85 4.11 -14.42 18.47
C CYS A 85 3.08 -15.51 18.13
N ARG A 86 2.21 -15.83 19.09
CA ARG A 86 1.12 -16.82 18.90
C ARG A 86 0.07 -16.45 17.85
N TRP A 87 0.07 -15.21 17.39
CA TRP A 87 -0.83 -14.69 16.35
C TRP A 87 -0.10 -14.53 15.02
N ALA A 88 1.04 -15.21 14.83
CA ALA A 88 1.77 -15.16 13.59
C ALA A 88 0.92 -15.64 12.40
N GLY A 89 1.08 -14.98 11.26
CA GLY A 89 0.33 -15.28 10.04
C GLY A 89 0.03 -14.04 9.19
N LYS A 90 -0.58 -14.28 8.03
CA LYS A 90 -0.99 -13.23 7.08
C LYS A 90 -2.43 -12.80 7.33
N TYR A 91 -2.66 -11.49 7.35
CA TYR A 91 -3.96 -10.89 7.62
C TYR A 91 -4.26 -9.76 6.64
N LYS A 92 -5.52 -9.66 6.19
CA LYS A 92 -5.98 -8.47 5.47
C LYS A 92 -6.30 -7.33 6.42
N VAL A 93 -5.82 -6.14 6.10
CA VAL A 93 -6.19 -4.90 6.80
C VAL A 93 -7.54 -4.44 6.26
N LEU A 94 -8.62 -4.71 6.99
CA LEU A 94 -9.98 -4.40 6.51
C LEU A 94 -10.69 -3.34 7.35
N ASP A 95 -10.15 -3.01 8.51
CA ASP A 95 -10.81 -2.16 9.49
C ASP A 95 -9.82 -1.20 10.16
N VAL A 96 -10.34 -0.22 10.89
CA VAL A 96 -9.54 0.82 11.56
C VAL A 96 -9.96 0.96 13.01
N MET A 97 -8.99 0.98 13.92
CA MET A 97 -9.26 1.13 15.34
C MET A 97 -9.66 2.57 15.72
N GLY A 98 -10.23 2.71 16.92
CA GLY A 98 -10.49 4.01 17.54
C GLY A 98 -9.22 4.84 17.78
N LYS A 99 -9.40 6.14 18.08
CA LYS A 99 -8.30 7.11 18.25
C LYS A 99 -7.30 6.79 19.37
N ASN A 100 -7.71 5.99 20.35
CA ASN A 100 -6.93 5.75 21.58
C ASN A 100 -5.91 4.61 21.46
N HIS A 101 -5.74 4.05 20.26
CA HIS A 101 -4.81 2.96 20.01
C HIS A 101 -3.62 3.49 19.20
N VAL A 102 -2.41 3.14 19.65
CA VAL A 102 -1.14 3.47 19.01
C VAL A 102 -0.35 2.18 18.83
N SER A 103 0.25 2.00 17.66
CA SER A 103 1.06 0.82 17.29
C SER A 103 0.39 -0.50 17.70
N THR A 104 -0.89 -0.64 17.35
CA THR A 104 -1.74 -1.74 17.79
C THR A 104 -2.51 -2.31 16.61
N VAL A 105 -2.69 -3.62 16.60
CA VAL A 105 -3.58 -4.33 15.69
C VAL A 105 -4.57 -5.18 16.49
N ASP A 106 -5.78 -5.31 15.95
CA ASP A 106 -6.86 -6.04 16.57
C ASP A 106 -7.36 -7.12 15.61
N ILE A 107 -7.12 -8.37 15.95
CA ILE A 107 -7.46 -9.52 15.11
C ILE A 107 -8.92 -9.87 15.31
N PHE A 108 -9.67 -10.01 14.21
CA PHE A 108 -11.02 -10.55 14.29
C PHE A 108 -10.95 -12.03 14.67
N TYR A 109 -11.41 -12.36 15.87
CA TYR A 109 -11.33 -13.71 16.42
C TYR A 109 -12.66 -14.14 17.04
N LYS A 110 -13.22 -15.25 16.55
CA LYS A 110 -14.53 -15.75 17.01
C LYS A 110 -14.49 -16.44 18.39
N GLY A 111 -13.31 -16.80 18.87
CA GLY A 111 -13.12 -17.47 20.16
C GLY A 111 -13.18 -16.51 21.36
N LYS A 112 -12.76 -17.00 22.54
CA LYS A 112 -12.64 -16.18 23.75
C LYS A 112 -11.53 -15.14 23.57
N LYS A 113 -11.75 -13.91 24.05
CA LYS A 113 -10.74 -12.84 24.08
C LYS A 113 -9.45 -13.35 24.72
N LYS A 114 -8.32 -13.03 24.12
CA LYS A 114 -7.00 -13.43 24.61
C LYS A 114 -6.24 -12.24 25.19
N SER A 115 -5.22 -12.53 25.98
CA SER A 115 -4.29 -11.52 26.49
C SER A 115 -3.61 -10.77 25.34
N ILE A 116 -3.23 -9.52 25.61
CA ILE A 116 -2.47 -8.71 24.66
C ILE A 116 -1.04 -9.28 24.58
N VAL A 117 -0.50 -9.39 23.37
CA VAL A 117 0.89 -9.80 23.13
C VAL A 117 1.58 -8.80 22.21
N LYS A 118 2.90 -8.77 22.20
CA LYS A 118 3.66 -8.03 21.17
C LYS A 118 3.98 -8.98 20.02
N CYS A 119 3.94 -8.47 18.79
CA CYS A 119 4.34 -9.18 17.59
C CYS A 119 5.18 -8.25 16.72
N LEU A 120 6.04 -8.83 15.89
CA LEU A 120 6.63 -8.11 14.76
C LEU A 120 5.60 -8.05 13.62
N CYS A 121 5.58 -6.95 12.89
CA CYS A 121 4.64 -6.69 11.82
C CYS A 121 5.37 -6.14 10.60
N LYS A 122 5.09 -6.68 9.41
CA LYS A 122 5.60 -6.15 8.15
C LYS A 122 4.54 -6.19 7.06
N ALA A 123 4.71 -5.38 6.03
CA ALA A 123 3.89 -5.49 4.82
C ALA A 123 4.18 -6.83 4.13
N SER A 124 3.14 -7.53 3.68
CA SER A 124 3.31 -8.67 2.79
C SER A 124 3.34 -8.14 1.37
N LEU A 125 4.47 -8.31 0.68
CA LEU A 125 4.49 -8.23 -0.77
C LEU A 125 3.57 -9.35 -1.28
N THR A 126 2.55 -8.99 -2.05
CA THR A 126 1.75 -9.96 -2.79
C THR A 126 2.61 -10.51 -3.91
N GLU A 127 2.85 -11.83 -3.88
CA GLU A 127 3.25 -12.61 -5.07
C GLU A 127 2.13 -12.59 -6.12
#